data_AF-H5Y8D7-F1
#
_entry.id   AF-H5Y8D7-F1
#
_cell.length_a   1.000
_cell.length_b   1.000
_cell.length_c   1.000
_cell.angle_alpha   90.00
_cell.angle_beta   90.00
_cell.angle_gamma   90.00
#
_symmetry.space_group_name_H-M   'P 1'
#
loop_
_entity.id
_entity.type
_entity.pdbx_description
1 polymer ?
#
loop_
_entity_poly.entity_id
_entity_poly.type
_entity_poly.pdbx_seq_one_letter_code
_entity_poly.pdbx_strand_id
1 'polypeptide(L)'
;MKRGLLTKLSLAGAVIALGVSGSIGWSADEGLSLSLGRAEARVGRPLTPVSVAGVARRTTRRAVVGGAAVGAAAVGTACVRVLVNGSYVCR
;
A
#
# COMPACT_ATOMS: atom_id res chain seq x y z
N MET A 1 3.15 33.72 5.21
CA MET A 1 1.93 33.62 4.36
C MET A 1 2.14 32.94 2.99
N LYS A 2 3.36 32.61 2.55
CA LYS A 2 3.59 32.04 1.19
C LYS A 2 3.44 30.52 1.08
N ARG A 3 3.61 29.77 2.19
CA ARG A 3 3.56 28.29 2.21
C ARG A 3 2.20 27.73 1.76
N GLY A 4 1.10 28.35 2.20
CA GLY A 4 -0.24 27.91 1.82
C GLY A 4 -0.55 28.07 0.32
N LEU A 5 0.00 29.11 -0.33
CA LEU A 5 -0.16 29.30 -1.78
C LEU A 5 0.68 28.30 -2.58
N LEU A 6 1.92 28.07 -2.15
CA LEU A 6 2.81 27.06 -2.76
C LEU A 6 2.22 25.64 -2.68
N THR A 7 1.64 25.25 -1.55
CA THR A 7 0.99 23.93 -1.39
C THR A 7 -0.27 23.79 -2.24
N LYS A 8 -1.07 24.87 -2.38
CA LYS A 8 -2.26 24.85 -3.25
C LYS A 8 -1.89 24.70 -4.72
N LEU A 9 -0.85 25.40 -5.17
CA LEU A 9 -0.35 25.31 -6.55
C LEU A 9 0.24 23.92 -6.84
N SER A 10 0.99 23.33 -5.91
CA SER A 10 1.53 21.98 -6.09
C SER A 10 0.42 20.92 -6.16
N LEU A 11 -0.62 21.05 -5.33
CA LEU A 11 -1.76 20.14 -5.35
C LEU A 11 -2.54 20.25 -6.66
N ALA A 12 -2.82 21.48 -7.12
CA ALA A 12 -3.51 21.72 -8.38
C ALA A 12 -2.71 21.17 -9.58
N GLY A 13 -1.39 21.39 -9.60
CA GLY A 13 -0.51 20.85 -10.63
C GLY A 13 -0.49 19.32 -10.67
N ALA A 14 -0.48 18.66 -9.51
CA ALA A 14 -0.52 17.20 -9.42
C ALA A 14 -1.86 16.63 -9.96
N VAL A 15 -2.99 17.23 -9.59
CA VAL A 15 -4.31 16.79 -10.08
C VAL A 15 -4.43 16.96 -11.60
N ILE A 16 -3.95 18.08 -12.15
CA ILE A 16 -3.97 18.32 -13.60
C ILE A 16 -3.05 17.33 -14.32
N ALA A 17 -1.84 17.09 -13.81
CA ALA A 17 -0.92 16.11 -14.40
C ALA A 17 -1.49 14.69 -14.40
N LEU A 18 -2.12 14.25 -13.30
CA LEU A 18 -2.80 12.96 -13.26
C LEU A 18 -4.01 12.91 -14.21
N GLY A 19 -4.78 13.99 -14.33
CA GLY A 19 -5.94 14.04 -15.23
C GLY A 19 -5.57 14.06 -16.72
N VAL A 20 -4.42 14.65 -17.09
CA VAL A 20 -3.94 14.68 -18.48
C VAL A 20 -3.25 13.36 -18.88
N SER A 21 -2.56 12.69 -17.95
CA SER A 21 -1.86 11.43 -18.25
C SER A 21 -2.70 10.17 -17.99
N GLY A 22 -3.67 10.24 -17.08
CA GLY A 22 -4.50 9.09 -16.69
C GLY A 22 -5.91 9.19 -17.28
N SER A 23 -6.18 8.39 -18.32
CA SER A 23 -7.56 8.11 -18.70
C SER A 23 -8.09 7.00 -17.77
N ILE A 24 -8.89 7.38 -16.78
CA ILE A 24 -9.57 6.44 -15.90
C ILE A 24 -10.94 6.16 -16.53
N GLY A 25 -11.03 5.08 -17.29
CA GLY A 25 -12.29 4.62 -17.86
C GLY A 25 -13.00 3.70 -16.88
N TRP A 26 -14.21 4.05 -16.45
CA TRP A 26 -15.10 3.15 -15.72
C TRP A 26 -16.06 2.51 -16.71
N SER A 27 -15.91 1.22 -16.98
CA SER A 27 -16.86 0.45 -17.80
C SER A 27 -17.57 -0.57 -16.94
N ALA A 28 -18.91 -0.61 -17.00
CA ALA A 28 -19.75 -1.46 -16.15
C ALA A 28 -19.47 -2.96 -16.34
N ASP A 29 -18.92 -3.35 -17.50
CA ASP A 29 -18.60 -4.75 -17.81
C ASP A 29 -17.15 -5.17 -17.46
N GLU A 30 -16.21 -4.23 -17.29
CA GLU A 30 -14.76 -4.54 -17.13
C GLU A 30 -14.08 -3.88 -15.90
N GLY A 31 -14.78 -3.04 -15.14
CA GLY A 31 -14.24 -2.40 -13.93
C GLY A 31 -13.31 -1.21 -14.21
N LEU A 32 -12.47 -0.85 -13.23
CA LEU A 32 -11.57 0.31 -13.30
C LEU A 32 -10.43 0.05 -14.30
N SER A 33 -10.57 0.55 -15.53
CA SER A 33 -9.56 0.41 -16.57
C SER A 33 -8.61 1.60 -16.56
N LEU A 34 -7.45 1.44 -15.93
CA LEU A 34 -6.25 2.22 -16.25
C LEU A 34 -5.74 1.68 -17.60
N SER A 35 -5.21 2.51 -18.52
CA SER A 35 -4.73 2.11 -19.87
C SER A 35 -3.54 1.12 -19.91
N LEU A 36 -3.46 0.19 -18.96
CA LEU A 36 -2.69 -1.04 -19.01
C LEU A 36 -3.58 -2.06 -19.75
N GLY A 37 -3.22 -2.43 -20.97
CA GLY A 37 -4.01 -3.38 -21.78
C GLY A 37 -4.35 -4.67 -21.03
N ARG A 38 -5.48 -5.31 -21.37
CA ARG A 38 -6.01 -6.53 -20.73
C ARG A 38 -4.91 -7.44 -20.19
N ALA A 39 -4.90 -7.64 -18.87
CA ALA A 39 -3.96 -8.54 -18.19
C ALA A 39 -4.36 -10.00 -18.43
N GLU A 40 -3.99 -10.53 -19.59
CA GLU A 40 -4.22 -11.92 -19.96
C GLU A 40 -3.32 -12.86 -19.12
N ALA A 41 -3.85 -13.40 -18.02
CA ALA A 41 -3.16 -14.35 -17.16
C ALA A 41 -3.29 -15.79 -17.70
N ARG A 42 -2.44 -16.16 -18.68
CA ARG A 42 -2.40 -17.53 -19.21
C ARG A 42 -1.66 -18.48 -18.28
N VAL A 43 -2.28 -19.60 -17.91
CA VAL A 43 -1.61 -20.70 -17.17
C VAL A 43 -0.38 -21.17 -17.94
N GLY A 44 0.78 -21.23 -17.28
CA GLY A 44 2.04 -21.68 -17.89
C GLY A 44 3.01 -20.57 -18.29
N ARG A 45 2.63 -19.29 -18.16
CA ARG A 45 3.62 -18.21 -18.17
C ARG A 45 4.38 -18.21 -16.83
N PRO A 46 5.68 -17.91 -16.80
CA PRO A 46 6.49 -17.97 -15.58
C PRO A 46 5.96 -17.10 -14.43
N LEU A 47 5.13 -16.10 -14.73
CA LEU A 47 4.51 -15.20 -13.75
C LEU A 47 3.05 -15.56 -13.39
N THR A 48 2.45 -16.60 -13.98
CA THR A 48 1.07 -16.99 -13.67
C THR A 48 1.04 -18.11 -12.63
N PRO A 49 0.41 -17.89 -11.47
CA PRO A 49 0.31 -18.91 -10.45
C PRO A 49 -0.60 -20.04 -10.92
N VAL A 50 -0.09 -21.27 -10.86
CA VAL A 50 -0.84 -22.47 -11.25
C VAL A 50 -1.75 -22.97 -10.11
N SER A 51 -1.51 -22.52 -8.86
CA SER A 51 -2.21 -23.01 -7.67
C SER A 51 -2.77 -21.89 -6.80
N VAL A 52 -4.11 -21.85 -6.66
CA VAL A 52 -4.82 -20.93 -5.77
C VAL A 52 -4.44 -21.17 -4.30
N ALA A 53 -4.35 -22.43 -3.86
CA ALA A 53 -3.93 -22.76 -2.50
C ALA A 53 -2.50 -22.26 -2.20
N GLY A 54 -1.61 -22.36 -3.19
CA GLY A 54 -0.26 -21.82 -3.10
C GLY A 54 -0.23 -20.29 -2.97
N VAL A 55 -1.06 -19.59 -3.73
CA VAL A 55 -1.21 -18.13 -3.62
C VAL A 55 -1.73 -17.75 -2.24
N ALA A 56 -2.81 -18.37 -1.78
CA ALA A 56 -3.40 -18.10 -0.46
C ALA A 56 -2.37 -18.27 0.67
N ARG A 57 -1.58 -19.36 0.65
CA ARG A 57 -0.52 -19.56 1.65
C ARG A 57 0.58 -18.48 1.58
N ARG A 58 0.99 -18.06 0.37
CA ARG A 58 2.01 -16.99 0.19
C ARG A 58 1.48 -15.63 0.64
N THR A 59 0.24 -15.29 0.33
CA THR A 59 -0.37 -14.02 0.75
C THR A 59 -0.55 -13.99 2.25
N THR A 60 -1.06 -15.06 2.88
CA THR A 60 -1.16 -15.15 4.34
C THR A 60 0.20 -15.02 5.01
N ARG A 61 1.24 -15.72 4.52
CA ARG A 61 2.60 -15.57 5.07
C ARG A 61 3.10 -14.13 4.98
N ARG A 62 2.94 -13.47 3.84
CA ARG A 62 3.35 -12.07 3.65
C ARG A 62 2.56 -11.11 4.55
N ALA A 63 1.26 -11.33 4.68
CA ALA A 63 0.40 -10.51 5.55
C ALA A 63 0.77 -10.69 7.03
N VAL A 64 1.05 -11.91 7.47
CA VAL A 64 1.48 -12.18 8.86
C VAL A 64 2.85 -11.54 9.13
N VAL A 65 3.84 -11.74 8.25
CA VAL A 65 5.18 -11.16 8.42
C VAL A 65 5.14 -9.64 8.36
N GLY A 66 4.42 -9.07 7.38
CA GLY A 66 4.24 -7.62 7.26
C GLY A 66 3.47 -7.04 8.45
N GLY A 67 2.38 -7.70 8.86
CA GLY A 67 1.60 -7.31 10.03
C GLY A 67 2.39 -7.38 11.33
N ALA A 68 3.24 -8.39 11.50
CA ALA A 68 4.14 -8.49 12.65
C ALA A 68 5.19 -7.36 12.67
N ALA A 69 5.77 -7.03 11.51
CA ALA A 69 6.71 -5.91 11.41
C ALA A 69 6.05 -4.56 11.74
N VAL A 70 4.85 -4.31 11.21
CA VAL A 70 4.06 -3.10 11.49
C VAL A 70 3.63 -3.07 12.97
N GLY A 71 3.16 -4.19 13.50
CA GLY A 71 2.75 -4.32 14.90
C GLY A 71 3.91 -4.11 15.87
N ALA A 72 5.10 -4.66 15.58
CA ALA A 72 6.30 -4.45 16.39
C ALA A 72 6.74 -2.98 16.38
N ALA A 73 6.68 -2.31 15.22
CA ALA A 73 6.97 -0.88 15.12
C ALA A 73 5.96 -0.05 15.93
N ALA A 74 4.66 -0.37 15.85
CA ALA A 74 3.62 0.31 16.60
C ALA A 74 3.81 0.17 18.11
N VAL A 75 4.10 -1.04 18.61
CA VAL A 75 4.40 -1.29 20.03
C VAL A 75 5.65 -0.51 20.46
N GLY A 76 6.71 -0.52 19.64
CA GLY A 76 7.94 0.23 19.93
C GLY A 76 7.71 1.74 20.07
N THR A 77 6.78 2.31 19.31
CA THR A 77 6.42 3.74 19.39
C THR A 77 5.38 4.06 20.47
N ALA A 78 4.55 3.09 20.86
CA ALA A 78 3.49 3.28 21.84
C ALA A 78 3.99 3.15 23.29
N CYS A 79 5.11 2.47 23.51
CA CYS A 79 5.65 2.27 24.84
C CYS A 79 6.37 3.51 25.37
N VAL A 80 5.90 4.05 26.49
CA VAL A 80 6.64 5.05 27.27
C VAL A 80 7.59 4.31 28.22
N ARG A 81 8.90 4.51 28.06
CA ARG A 81 9.89 3.89 28.95
C ARG A 81 9.94 4.63 30.28
N VAL A 82 9.55 3.96 31.36
CA VAL A 82 9.63 4.48 32.74
C VAL A 82 10.65 3.65 33.53
N LEU A 83 11.50 4.31 34.33
CA LEU A 83 12.50 3.66 35.17
C LEU A 83 11.89 3.30 36.54
N VAL A 84 11.87 2.03 36.90
CA VAL A 84 11.41 1.54 38.21
C VAL A 84 12.46 0.62 38.80
N ASN A 85 12.97 0.92 40.01
CA ASN A 85 13.99 0.14 40.71
C ASN A 85 15.21 -0.22 39.82
N GLY A 86 15.65 0.70 38.95
CA GLY A 86 16.79 0.49 38.04
C GLY A 86 16.49 -0.29 36.75
N SER A 87 15.24 -0.67 36.51
CA SER A 87 14.80 -1.37 35.29
C SER A 87 13.87 -0.49 34.44
N TYR A 88 14.02 -0.54 33.12
CA TYR A 88 13.12 0.17 32.19
C TYR A 88 11.89 -0.70 31.91
N VAL A 89 10.72 -0.20 32.27
CA VAL A 89 9.43 -0.84 32.02
C VAL A 89 8.70 -0.06 30.95
N CYS A 90 8.13 -0.76 29.96
CA CYS A 90 7.22 -0.16 28.98
C CYS A 90 5.83 -0.01 29.62
N ARG A 91 5.34 1.22 29.72
CA ARG A 91 3.98 1.56 30.16
C ARG A 91 3.18 2.18 29.02
#